data_AF-A0A2V6YSB7-F1
#
_entry.id   AF-A0A2V6YSB7-F1
#
_cell.length_a   1.000
_cell.length_b   1.000
_cell.length_c   1.000
_cell.angle_alpha   90.00
_cell.angle_beta   90.00
_cell.angle_gamma   90.00
#
_symmetry.space_group_name_H-M   'P 1'
#
loop_
_entity.id
_entity.type
_entity.pdbx_description
1 polymer ?
#
loop_
_entity_poly.entity_id
_entity_poly.type
_entity_poly.pdbx_seq_one_letter_code
_entity_poly.pdbx_strand_id
1 'polypeptide(L)'
;MYGKHWRSVVMGTALLLAGGCASGEEWQTWRSNTSHFASKEHYDFSMKNRSGAATVTRQDVALAQNQNWFGKAVTVDQGQILER
;
A
#
# COMPACT_ATOMS: atom_id res chain seq x y z
N MET A 1 28.01 10.01 30.28
CA MET A 1 26.63 9.69 29.84
C MET A 1 26.48 9.51 28.31
N TYR A 2 27.53 9.13 27.58
CA TYR A 2 27.51 9.08 26.11
C TYR A 2 26.89 7.81 25.49
N GLY A 3 26.80 6.71 26.24
CA GLY A 3 26.36 5.41 25.68
C GLY A 3 24.86 5.31 25.35
N LYS A 4 24.00 6.09 26.01
CA LYS A 4 22.54 6.04 25.80
C LYS A 4 22.12 6.77 24.51
N HIS A 5 22.75 7.91 24.22
CA HIS A 5 22.51 8.68 23.00
C HIS A 5 23.03 7.98 21.75
N TRP A 6 24.19 7.33 21.82
CA TRP A 6 24.75 6.58 20.71
C TRP A 6 23.84 5.44 20.23
N ARG A 7 23.28 4.67 21.17
CA ARG A 7 22.34 3.59 20.85
C ARG A 7 21.07 4.13 20.19
N SER A 8 20.53 5.24 20.68
CA SER A 8 19.37 5.88 20.06
C SER A 8 19.65 6.40 18.65
N VAL A 9 20.84 6.96 18.42
CA VAL A 9 21.27 7.42 17.08
C VAL A 9 21.40 6.24 16.14
N VAL A 10 22.13 5.18 16.52
CA VAL A 10 22.29 3.97 15.69
C VAL A 10 20.95 3.33 15.37
N MET A 11 20.05 3.24 16.35
CA MET A 11 18.74 2.63 16.17
C MET A 11 17.82 3.51 15.30
N GLY A 12 17.88 4.83 15.45
CA GLY A 12 17.18 5.78 14.57
C GLY A 12 17.69 5.74 13.13
N THR A 13 19.01 5.68 12.93
CA THR A 13 19.61 5.54 11.59
C THR A 13 19.26 4.20 10.96
N ALA A 14 19.25 3.11 11.71
CA ALA A 14 18.84 1.79 11.21
C ALA A 14 17.36 1.78 10.77
N LEU A 15 16.47 2.43 11.51
CA LEU A 15 15.05 2.57 11.13
C LEU A 15 14.85 3.45 9.89
N LEU A 16 15.63 4.53 9.74
CA LEU A 16 15.59 5.38 8.54
C LEU A 16 16.10 4.65 7.30
N LEU A 17 17.16 3.84 7.45
CA LEU A 17 17.69 3.01 6.36
C LEU A 17 16.75 1.86 6.00
N ALA A 18 15.99 1.32 6.97
CA ALA A 18 15.00 0.27 6.74
C ALA A 18 13.65 0.81 6.21
N GLY A 19 13.31 2.08 6.47
CA GLY A 19 12.02 2.69 6.13
C GLY A 19 11.96 3.40 4.77
N GLY A 20 13.03 3.40 3.98
CA GLY A 20 13.17 4.24 2.80
C GLY A 20 13.21 3.50 1.45
N CYS A 21 12.56 2.34 1.30
CA CYS A 21 12.52 1.60 0.03
C CYS A 21 11.22 1.83 -0.77
N ALA A 22 10.72 3.06 -0.80
CA ALA A 22 9.68 3.44 -1.76
C ALA A 22 10.35 4.12 -2.96
N SER A 23 10.04 3.66 -4.17
CA SER A 23 10.45 4.28 -5.42
C SER A 23 9.95 5.73 -5.51
N GLY A 24 10.57 6.54 -6.39
CA GLY A 24 10.15 7.92 -6.60
C GLY A 24 8.69 8.06 -7.05
N GLU A 25 8.20 7.09 -7.82
CA GLU A 25 6.80 7.00 -8.24
C GLU A 25 5.87 6.75 -7.05
N GLU A 26 6.19 5.79 -6.18
CA GLU A 26 5.43 5.52 -4.96
C GLU A 26 5.37 6.75 -4.05
N TRP A 27 6.48 7.47 -3.89
CA TRP A 27 6.55 8.73 -3.14
C TRP A 27 5.71 9.85 -3.75
N GLN A 28 5.65 9.94 -5.08
CA GLN A 28 4.81 10.92 -5.77
C GLN A 28 3.33 10.59 -5.60
N THR A 29 2.94 9.33 -5.77
CA THR A 29 1.58 8.83 -5.55
C THR A 29 1.12 9.06 -4.12
N TRP A 30 1.99 8.86 -3.12
CA TRP A 30 1.67 9.12 -1.72
C TRP A 30 1.50 10.62 -1.42
N ARG A 31 2.39 11.49 -1.94
CA ARG A 31 2.24 12.94 -1.76
C ARG A 31 0.97 13.49 -2.41
N SER A 32 0.55 12.95 -3.54
CA SER A 32 -0.69 13.37 -4.21
C SER A 32 -1.95 12.82 -3.56
N ASN A 33 -1.84 11.86 -2.62
CA ASN A 33 -2.96 11.20 -1.96
C ASN A 33 -2.69 11.09 -0.45
N THR A 34 -2.90 12.19 0.28
CA THR A 34 -2.67 12.29 1.73
C THR A 34 -3.72 11.56 2.58
N SER A 35 -4.69 10.90 1.96
CA SER A 35 -5.63 10.00 2.63
C SER A 35 -4.88 8.78 3.17
N HIS A 36 -4.54 8.79 4.45
CA HIS A 36 -3.86 7.69 5.16
C HIS A 36 -4.65 6.36 5.25
N PHE A 37 -5.69 6.16 4.44
CA PHE A 37 -6.66 5.09 4.63
C PHE A 37 -6.38 3.90 3.72
N ALA A 38 -5.46 3.04 4.14
CA ALA A 38 -5.65 1.62 3.90
C ALA A 38 -6.70 1.15 4.90
N SER A 39 -7.98 1.10 4.49
CA SER A 39 -9.00 0.40 5.25
C SER A 39 -8.62 -1.07 5.41
N LYS A 40 -9.27 -1.78 6.33
CA LYS A 40 -9.06 -3.22 6.46
C LYS A 40 -9.33 -3.94 5.13
N GLU A 41 -10.37 -3.53 4.42
CA GLU A 41 -10.75 -4.13 3.15
C GLU A 41 -9.72 -3.86 2.05
N HIS A 42 -9.16 -2.64 1.99
CA HIS A 42 -8.07 -2.30 1.06
C HIS A 42 -6.83 -3.17 1.31
N TYR A 43 -6.47 -3.34 2.59
CA TYR A 43 -5.35 -4.19 2.98
C TYR A 43 -5.59 -5.66 2.59
N ASP A 44 -6.76 -6.21 2.95
CA ASP A 44 -7.12 -7.59 2.64
C ASP A 44 -7.09 -7.86 1.13
N PHE A 45 -7.67 -6.95 0.33
CA PHE A 45 -7.64 -7.04 -1.14
C PHE A 45 -6.21 -7.02 -1.69
N SER A 46 -5.37 -6.11 -1.19
CA SER A 46 -3.98 -5.97 -1.63
C SER A 46 -3.15 -7.21 -1.30
N MET A 47 -3.34 -7.78 -0.12
CA MET A 47 -2.65 -9.00 0.30
C MET A 47 -3.09 -10.22 -0.51
N LYS A 48 -4.40 -10.34 -0.81
CA LYS A 48 -4.94 -11.41 -1.65
C LYS A 48 -4.40 -11.34 -3.08
N ASN A 49 -4.23 -10.14 -3.63
CA ASN A 49 -3.81 -9.91 -5.02
C ASN A 49 -2.33 -9.53 -5.16
N ARG A 50 -1.51 -9.79 -4.14
CA ARG A 50 -0.08 -9.42 -4.13
C ARG A 50 0.74 -10.15 -5.20
N SER A 51 0.34 -11.36 -5.59
CA SER A 51 1.13 -12.23 -6.48
C SER A 51 0.23 -13.07 -7.38
N GLY A 52 0.57 -13.14 -8.67
CA GLY A 52 -0.14 -13.95 -9.65
C GLY A 52 -1.32 -13.23 -10.31
N ALA A 53 -2.25 -14.01 -10.87
CA ALA A 53 -3.44 -13.48 -11.52
C ALA A 53 -4.41 -12.92 -10.48
N ALA A 54 -4.74 -11.65 -10.60
CA ALA A 54 -5.66 -10.99 -9.68
C ALA A 54 -7.09 -11.55 -9.83
N THR A 55 -7.77 -11.72 -8.71
CA THR A 55 -9.18 -12.13 -8.66
C THR A 55 -10.01 -10.95 -8.16
N VAL A 56 -10.73 -10.32 -9.08
CA VAL A 56 -11.50 -9.09 -8.84
C VAL A 56 -12.99 -9.37 -9.03
N THR A 57 -13.82 -8.93 -8.08
CA THR A 57 -15.29 -8.98 -8.16
C THR A 57 -15.87 -7.59 -8.43
N ARG A 58 -17.14 -7.53 -8.84
CA ARG A 58 -17.89 -6.26 -8.94
C ARG A 58 -17.95 -5.51 -7.60
N GLN A 59 -18.09 -6.24 -6.50
CA GLN A 59 -18.09 -5.67 -5.14
C GLN A 59 -16.75 -5.01 -4.80
N ASP A 60 -15.62 -5.63 -5.17
CA ASP A 60 -14.30 -5.04 -4.95
C ASP A 60 -14.16 -3.70 -5.67
N VAL A 61 -14.66 -3.60 -6.91
CA VAL A 61 -14.64 -2.34 -7.70
C VAL A 61 -15.47 -1.25 -7.03
N ALA A 62 -16.70 -1.59 -6.61
CA ALA A 62 -17.58 -0.63 -5.92
C ALA A 62 -16.98 -0.17 -4.59
N LEU A 63 -16.36 -1.08 -3.84
CA LEU A 63 -15.72 -0.78 -2.57
C LEU A 63 -14.49 0.11 -2.74
N ALA A 64 -13.65 -0.17 -3.74
CA ALA A 64 -12.50 0.64 -4.07
C ALA A 64 -12.89 2.08 -4.45
N GLN A 65 -13.97 2.25 -5.21
CA GLN A 65 -14.50 3.58 -5.56
C GLN A 65 -15.06 4.31 -4.33
N ASN A 66 -15.85 3.64 -3.50
CA ASN A 66 -16.44 4.23 -2.30
C ASN A 66 -15.36 4.71 -1.31
N GLN A 67 -14.35 3.87 -1.08
CA GLN A 67 -13.28 4.14 -0.13
C GLN A 67 -12.11 4.94 -0.74
N ASN A 68 -12.20 5.34 -2.01
CA ASN A 68 -11.15 6.06 -2.74
C ASN A 68 -9.77 5.39 -2.61
N TRP A 69 -9.71 4.08 -2.86
CA TRP A 69 -8.45 3.33 -2.80
C TRP A 69 -7.44 3.90 -3.79
N PHE A 70 -6.19 3.98 -3.35
CA PHE A 70 -5.06 4.47 -4.15
C PHE A 70 -3.84 3.56 -3.94
N GLY A 71 -2.89 3.61 -4.86
CA GLY A 71 -1.69 2.77 -4.83
C GLY A 71 -1.44 2.12 -6.19
N LYS A 72 -0.76 0.97 -6.19
CA LYS A 72 -0.49 0.21 -7.42
C LYS A 72 -1.80 -0.33 -7.99
N ALA A 73 -2.10 0.05 -9.22
CA ALA A 73 -3.29 -0.44 -9.91
C ALA A 73 -3.21 -1.95 -10.15
N VAL A 74 -4.31 -2.64 -9.87
CA VAL A 74 -4.56 -4.02 -10.30
C VAL A 74 -5.41 -3.94 -11.56
N THR A 75 -4.87 -4.39 -12.69
CA THR A 75 -5.56 -4.35 -13.99
C THR A 75 -6.02 -5.75 -14.39
N VAL A 76 -7.29 -5.84 -14.77
CA VAL A 76 -7.93 -7.05 -15.30
C VAL A 76 -8.84 -6.67 -16.45
N ASP A 77 -9.06 -7.57 -17.40
CA ASP A 77 -10.06 -7.34 -18.45
C ASP A 77 -11.47 -7.35 -17.86
N GLN A 78 -12.39 -6.58 -18.46
CA GLN A 78 -13.78 -6.51 -18.01
C GLN A 78 -14.45 -7.89 -17.91
N GLY A 79 -14.16 -8.79 -18.85
CA GLY A 79 -14.69 -10.16 -18.85
C GLY A 79 -14.13 -11.08 -17.77
N GLN A 80 -13.08 -10.66 -17.05
CA GLN A 80 -12.47 -11.39 -15.95
C GLN A 80 -13.00 -10.95 -14.58
N ILE A 81 -13.82 -9.89 -14.54
CA ILE A 81 -14.44 -9.41 -13.30
C ILE A 81 -15.59 -10.34 -12.94
N LEU A 82 -15.52 -10.92 -11.75
CA LEU A 82 -16.52 -11.88 -11.28
C LEU A 82 -17.79 -11.15 -10.80
N GLU A 83 -18.94 -11.65 -11.25
CA GLU A 83 -20.28 -11.27 -10.78
C GLU A 83 -20.56 -12.05 -9.47
N ARG A 84 -20.12 -11.52 -8.33
CA ARG A 84 -20.34 -12.10 -7.00
C ARG A 84 -20.68 -11.00 -6.02
#